data_AF-A0A3D9SUE9-F1
#
_entry.id   AF-A0A3D9SUE9-F1
#
_cell.length_a   1.000
_cell.length_b   1.000
_cell.length_c   1.000
_cell.angle_alpha   90.00
_cell.angle_beta   90.00
_cell.angle_gamma   90.00
#
_symmetry.space_group_name_H-M   'P 1'
#
loop_
_entity.id
_entity.type
_entity.pdbx_description
1 polymer ?
#
loop_
_entity_poly.entity_id
_entity_poly.type
_entity_poly.pdbx_seq_one_letter_code
_entity_poly.pdbx_strand_id
1 'polypeptide(L)' 'MQSHTTAQVIHRLGELSAEFAGWRIGHGGSGHWWAVRGNELVRTRDVDELRARLRELSVPRPPGLAGPADAA' A
#
# COMPACT_ATOMS: atom_id res chain seq x y z
N MET A 1 -21.12 11.79 8.91
CA MET A 1 -20.10 11.49 9.94
C MET A 1 -19.73 10.02 9.80
N GLN A 2 -18.69 9.69 9.04
CA GLN A 2 -18.28 8.29 8.84
C GLN A 2 -17.29 7.91 9.94
N SER A 3 -17.83 7.47 11.09
CA SER A 3 -17.04 6.80 12.12
C SER A 3 -16.67 5.41 11.59
N HIS A 4 -15.53 5.28 10.92
CA HIS A 4 -14.92 3.96 10.73
C HIS A 4 -14.57 3.43 12.11
N THR A 5 -15.44 2.59 12.69
CA THR A 5 -15.22 1.96 13.98
C THR A 5 -13.83 1.33 14.00
N THR A 6 -13.05 1.60 15.04
CA THR A 6 -11.67 1.11 15.20
C THR A 6 -11.52 -0.38 14.88
N ALA A 7 -12.55 -1.18 15.15
CA ALA A 7 -12.62 -2.60 14.80
C ALA A 7 -12.50 -2.88 13.28
N GLN A 8 -13.16 -2.10 12.42
CA GLN A 8 -13.06 -2.26 10.97
C GLN A 8 -11.66 -1.90 10.46
N VAL A 9 -11.05 -0.86 11.05
CA VAL A 9 -9.68 -0.44 10.73
C VAL A 9 -8.68 -1.54 11.12
N ILE A 10 -8.83 -2.13 12.31
CA ILE A 10 -7.98 -3.23 12.77
C ILE A 10 -8.11 -4.45 11.87
N HIS A 11 -9.34 -4.81 11.46
CA HIS A 11 -9.56 -5.93 10.55
C HIS A 11 -8.86 -5.70 9.19
N ARG A 12 -9.06 -4.51 8.60
CA ARG A 12 -8.44 -4.13 7.32
C ARG A 12 -6.92 -4.08 7.40
N LEU A 13 -6.35 -3.63 8.53
CA LEU A 13 -4.92 -3.66 8.79
C LEU A 13 -4.37 -5.09 8.82
N GLY A 14 -5.11 -6.02 9.43
CA GLY A 14 -4.74 -7.43 9.46
C GLY A 14 -4.68 -8.05 8.06
N GLU A 15 -5.68 -7.79 7.22
CA GLU A 15 -5.68 -8.25 5.83
C GLU A 15 -4.51 -7.66 5.03
N LEU A 16 -4.30 -6.34 5.10
CA LEU A 16 -3.21 -5.68 4.40
C LEU A 16 -1.84 -6.16 4.87
N SER A 17 -1.66 -6.36 6.17
CA SER A 17 -0.40 -6.86 6.73
C SER A 17 -0.12 -8.30 6.32
N ALA A 18 -1.16 -9.11 6.09
CA ALA A 18 -1.03 -10.47 5.57
C ALA A 18 -0.74 -10.48 4.06
N GLU A 19 -1.41 -9.61 3.28
CA GLU A 19 -1.20 -9.46 1.83
C GLU A 19 0.21 -8.91 1.51
N PHE A 20 0.67 -7.95 2.30
CA PHE A 20 1.93 -7.24 2.09
C PHE A 20 2.96 -7.62 3.17
N ALA A 21 3.35 -8.89 3.19
CA ALA A 21 4.36 -9.39 4.11
C ALA A 21 5.66 -8.56 4.02
N GLY A 22 6.08 -7.99 5.16
CA GLY A 22 7.25 -7.12 5.25
C GLY A 22 6.94 -5.62 5.23
N TRP A 23 5.69 -5.22 5.02
CA TRP A 23 5.23 -3.84 5.21
C TRP A 23 4.64 -3.65 6.61
N ARG A 24 5.09 -2.60 7.31
CA ARG A 24 4.47 -2.12 8.54
C ARG A 24 3.39 -1.11 8.18
N ILE A 25 2.14 -1.52 8.32
CA ILE A 25 0.96 -0.72 7.95
C ILE A 25 0.27 -0.27 9.24
N GLY A 26 -0.21 0.97 9.25
CA GLY A 26 -0.97 1.52 10.35
C GLY A 26 -1.93 2.60 9.91
N HIS A 27 -2.85 2.94 10.81
CA HIS A 27 -3.78 4.05 10.64
C HIS A 27 -3.55 5.06 11.75
N GLY A 28 -3.17 6.28 11.38
CA GLY A 28 -2.90 7.37 12.31
C GLY A 28 -4.20 7.97 12.87
N GLY A 29 -4.10 8.58 14.06
CA GLY A 29 -5.24 9.22 14.74
C GLY A 29 -5.89 10.37 13.97
N SER A 30 -5.24 10.87 12.92
CA SER A 30 -5.77 11.91 12.01
C SER A 30 -6.63 11.35 10.86
N GLY A 31 -6.82 10.04 10.76
CA GLY A 31 -7.53 9.42 9.64
C GLY A 31 -6.64 9.09 8.43
N HIS A 32 -5.31 9.17 8.60
CA HIS A 32 -4.34 8.90 7.54
C HIS A 32 -3.81 7.48 7.67
N TRP A 33 -3.85 6.74 6.58
CA TRP A 33 -3.19 5.46 6.43
C TRP A 33 -1.71 5.65 6.11
N TRP A 34 -0.88 4.78 6.67
CA TRP A 34 0.55 4.78 6.42
C TRP A 34 1.06 3.35 6.29
N ALA A 35 2.09 3.18 5.49
CA ALA A 35 2.80 1.93 5.36
C ALA A 35 4.30 2.19 5.15
N VAL A 36 5.13 1.40 5.81
CA VAL A 36 6.59 1.53 5.73
C VAL A 36 7.25 0.17 5.57
N ARG A 37 8.21 0.08 4.64
CA ARG A 37 9.05 -1.10 4.44
C ARG A 37 10.47 -0.65 4.12
N GLY A 38 11.41 -0.93 5.04
CA GLY A 38 12.79 -0.48 4.88
C GLY A 38 12.88 1.04 4.73
N ASN A 39 13.24 1.51 3.53
CA ASN A 39 13.36 2.94 3.19
C ASN A 39 12.13 3.50 2.47
N GLU A 40 11.12 2.68 2.20
CA GLU A 40 9.90 3.11 1.51
C GLU A 40 8.82 3.50 2.52
N LEU A 41 8.27 4.70 2.37
CA LEU A 41 7.20 5.24 3.21
C LEU A 41 6.06 5.75 2.33
N VAL A 42 4.88 5.15 2.48
CA VAL A 42 3.65 5.57 1.80
C VAL A 42 2.68 6.13 2.84
N ARG A 43 2.11 7.30 2.59
CA ARG A 43 1.11 7.94 3.44
C ARG A 43 -0.02 8.48 2.58
N THR A 44 -1.25 8.09 2.90
CA THR A 44 -2.45 8.51 2.16
C THR A 44 -3.65 8.59 3.08
N ARG A 45 -4.71 9.26 2.65
CA ARG A 45 -6.00 9.32 3.37
C ARG A 45 -6.89 8.14 3.03
N ASP A 46 -6.61 7.44 1.94
CA ASP A 46 -7.49 6.42 1.38
C ASP A 46 -6.81 5.05 1.38
N VAL A 47 -7.48 4.06 1.96
CA VAL A 47 -6.93 2.70 2.09
C VAL A 47 -6.72 2.02 0.73
N ASP A 48 -7.55 2.35 -0.26
CA ASP A 48 -7.45 1.80 -1.62
C ASP A 48 -6.21 2.34 -2.34
N GLU A 49 -5.96 3.64 -2.21
CA GLU A 49 -4.74 4.27 -2.73
C GLU A 49 -3.49 3.69 -2.05
N LEU A 50 -3.56 3.42 -0.73
CA LEU A 50 -2.45 2.78 0.01
C LEU A 50 -2.16 1.41 -0.59
N ARG A 51 -3.19 0.60 -0.79
CA ARG A 51 -3.07 -0.76 -1.35
C ARG A 51 -2.49 -0.71 -2.78
N ALA A 52 -2.95 0.21 -3.62
CA ALA A 52 -2.41 0.37 -4.97
C ALA A 52 -0.91 0.70 -4.95
N ARG A 53 -0.50 1.68 -4.14
CA ARG A 53 0.91 2.05 -3.96
C ARG A 53 1.75 0.90 -3.42
N LEU A 54 1.26 0.20 -2.40
CA LEU A 54 1.92 -0.99 -1.85
C LEU A 54 2.08 -2.08 -2.89
N ARG A 55 1.11 -2.26 -3.78
CA ARG A 55 1.19 -3.22 -4.89
C ARG A 55 2.26 -2.80 -5.90
N GLU A 56 2.33 -1.53 -6.27
CA GLU A 56 3.37 -1.01 -7.17
C GLU A 56 4.78 -1.22 -6.61
N LEU A 57 4.95 -1.04 -5.30
CA LEU A 57 6.25 -1.17 -4.62
C LEU A 57 6.60 -2.63 -4.28
N SER A 58 5.59 -3.47 -4.06
CA SER A 58 5.79 -4.90 -3.80
C SER A 58 5.95 -5.72 -5.08
N VAL A 59 5.45 -5.23 -6.21
CA VAL A 59 5.75 -5.80 -7.52
C VAL A 59 7.11 -5.24 -7.94
N PRO A 60 8.18 -6.05 -7.99
CA PRO A 60 9.38 -5.62 -8.70
C PRO A 60 8.93 -5.28 -10.11
N ARG A 61 9.20 -4.05 -10.57
CA ARG A 61 8.92 -3.57 -11.94
C ARG A 61 9.01 -4.77 -12.91
N PRO A 62 7.93 -5.17 -13.60
CA PRO A 62 8.08 -6.23 -14.60
C PRO A 62 9.13 -5.74 -15.61
N PRO A 63 10.23 -6.47 -15.84
CA PRO A 63 11.07 -6.20 -17.00
C PRO A 63 10.25 -6.64 -18.22
N GLY A 64 9.42 -5.74 -18.76
CA GLY A 64 8.50 -6.15 -19.82
C GLY A 64 7.61 -5.09 -20.45
N LEU A 65 7.73 -3.82 -20.07
CA LEU A 65 7.11 -2.72 -20.83
C LEU A 65 8.12 -1.61 -21.14
N ALA A 66 9.37 -1.99 -21.42
CA ALA A 66 10.17 -1.24 -22.37
C ALA A 66 9.65 -1.65 -23.76
N GLY A 67 9.04 -0.72 -24.48
CA GLY A 67 8.48 -0.98 -25.80
C GLY A 67 9.54 -1.49 -26.79
N PRO A 68 9.12 -2.06 -27.95
CA PRO A 68 10.04 -2.44 -29.01
C PRO A 68 10.65 -1.18 -29.64
N ALA A 69 11.71 -0.66 -29.04
CA ALA A 69 12.52 0.44 -29.56
C ALA A 69 13.91 -0.04 -30.04
N ASP A 70 14.08 -1.36 -30.20
CA ASP A 70 15.23 -1.95 -30.87
C ASP A 70 14.72 -2.98 -31.87
N ALA A 71 14.30 -2.47 -33.04
CA ALA A 71 14.12 -3.26 -34.24
C ALA A 71 14.59 -2.41 -35.43
N ALA A 72 15.83 -2.70 -35.83
CA ALA A 72 16.43 -2.51 -37.16
C ALA A 72 16.56 -1.09 -37.75
#